data_AF-A0A0F8XFJ6-F1
#
_entry.id   AF-A0A0F8XFJ6-F1
#
_cell.length_a   1.000
_cell.length_b   1.000
_cell.length_c   1.000
_cell.angle_alpha   90.00
_cell.angle_beta   90.00
_cell.angle_gamma   90.00
#
_symmetry.space_group_name_H-M   'P 1'
#
loop_
_entity.id
_entity.type
_entity.pdbx_description
1 polymer ?
#
loop_
_entity_poly.entity_id
_entity_poly.type
_entity_poly.pdbx_seq_one_letter_code
_entity_poly.pdbx_strand_id
1 'polypeptide(L)' 'RGDVLVVVKLHKQHTSVVMTVPKLICKALSLSAGDYVIMSDEFRKGTVVLSKFKREDIKNGSGKGNSDRKNKGRRT' A
#
# COMPACT_ATOMS: atom_id res chain seq x y z
N ARG A 1 -11.22 -20.93 15.26
CA ARG A 1 -10.55 -19.94 14.40
C ARG A 1 -10.77 -18.59 15.06
N GLY A 2 -9.71 -17.97 15.59
CA GLY A 2 -9.83 -16.67 16.27
C GLY A 2 -9.68 -15.56 15.24
N ASP A 3 -10.64 -14.64 15.18
CA ASP A 3 -10.55 -13.45 14.35
C ASP A 3 -9.45 -12.54 14.94
N VAL A 4 -8.42 -12.25 14.14
CA VAL A 4 -7.34 -11.35 14.55
C VAL A 4 -7.81 -9.92 14.33
N LEU A 5 -8.15 -9.23 15.42
CA LEU A 5 -8.55 -7.83 15.41
C LEU A 5 -7.31 -6.93 15.56
N VAL A 6 -7.08 -6.03 14.61
CA VAL A 6 -5.97 -5.08 14.64
C VAL A 6 -6.51 -3.69 14.93
N VAL A 7 -6.08 -3.11 16.06
CA VAL A 7 -6.44 -1.74 16.44
C VAL A 7 -5.41 -0.78 15.86
N VAL A 8 -5.87 0.25 15.13
CA VAL A 8 -5.03 1.32 14.58
C VAL A 8 -5.51 2.68 15.07
N LYS A 9 -4.58 3.63 15.19
CA LYS A 9 -4.89 5.02 15.59
C LYS A 9 -5.07 5.90 14.36
N LEU A 10 -6.19 6.62 14.31
CA LEU A 10 -6.40 7.71 13.36
C LEU A 10 -5.77 9.00 13.89
N HIS A 11 -5.15 9.76 13.00
CA HIS A 11 -4.60 11.07 13.35
C HIS A 11 -4.76 12.06 12.18
N LYS A 12 -4.77 13.35 12.50
CA LYS A 12 -4.84 14.42 11.51
C LYS A 12 -3.44 14.71 10.98
N GLN A 13 -3.28 14.71 9.67
CA GLN A 13 -2.07 15.14 8.98
C GLN A 13 -2.46 16.21 7.95
N HIS A 14 -2.00 17.45 8.16
CA HIS A 14 -2.43 18.62 7.39
C HIS A 14 -3.97 18.75 7.35
N THR A 15 -4.56 18.61 6.16
CA THR A 15 -6.00 18.69 5.89
C THR A 15 -6.67 17.31 5.81
N SER A 16 -5.95 16.22 6.06
CA SER A 16 -6.44 14.84 5.90
C SER A 16 -6.43 14.07 7.23
N VAL A 17 -7.31 13.08 7.33
CA VAL A 17 -7.27 12.05 8.39
C VAL A 17 -6.53 10.85 7.83
N VAL A 18 -5.52 10.37 8.54
CA VAL A 18 -4.65 9.29 8.11
C VAL A 18 -4.67 8.16 9.14
N MET A 19 -4.66 6.92 8.65
CA MET A 19 -4.44 5.72 9.47
C MET A 19 -3.05 5.15 9.22
N THR A 20 -2.34 4.76 10.27
CA THR A 20 -1.09 4.01 10.11
C THR A 20 -1.41 2.54 9.91
N VAL A 21 -1.09 2.00 8.73
CA VAL A 21 -1.23 0.57 8.45
C VAL A 21 0.04 -0.16 8.91
N PRO A 22 -0.07 -1.13 9.84
CA PRO A 22 1.08 -1.92 10.29
C PRO A 22 1.80 -2.61 9.13
N LYS A 23 3.14 -2.67 9.19
CA LYS A 23 3.98 -3.31 8.16
C LYS A 23 3.56 -4.76 7.84
N LEU A 24 3.05 -5.48 8.84
CA LEU A 24 2.56 -6.85 8.66
C LEU A 24 1.36 -6.91 7.71
N ILE A 25 0.40 -5.99 7.84
CA ILE A 25 -0.78 -5.90 6.96
C ILE A 25 -0.34 -5.52 5.55
N CYS A 26 0.58 -4.55 5.42
CA CYS A 26 1.12 -4.19 4.11
C CYS A 26 1.76 -5.39 3.41
N LYS A 27 2.55 -6.21 4.14
CA LYS A 27 3.13 -7.44 3.58
C LYS A 27 2.05 -8.46 3.19
N ALA A 28 1.06 -8.68 4.05
CA ALA A 28 -0.03 -9.63 3.78
C ALA A 28 -0.84 -9.25 2.52
N LEU A 29 -1.06 -7.96 2.30
CA LEU A 29 -1.77 -7.43 1.13
C LEU A 29 -0.85 -7.10 -0.06
N SER A 30 0.45 -7.42 0.04
CA SER A 30 1.47 -7.06 -0.96
C SER A 30 1.44 -5.58 -1.36
N LEU A 31 1.27 -4.69 -0.40
CA LEU A 31 1.24 -3.24 -0.57
C LEU A 31 2.62 -2.61 -0.39
N SER A 32 2.97 -1.71 -1.29
CA SER A 32 4.15 -0.84 -1.22
C SER A 32 3.75 0.62 -1.05
N ALA A 33 4.69 1.47 -0.64
CA ALA A 33 4.46 2.92 -0.61
C ALA A 33 4.12 3.41 -2.03
N GLY A 34 3.02 4.16 -2.16
CA GLY A 34 2.51 4.65 -3.44
C GLY A 34 1.46 3.73 -4.11
N ASP A 35 1.22 2.52 -3.57
CA ASP A 35 0.11 1.69 -4.05
C ASP A 35 -1.24 2.31 -3.68
N TYR A 36 -2.19 2.24 -4.60
CA TYR A 36 -3.58 2.59 -4.35
C TYR A 36 -4.31 1.43 -3.67
N VAL A 37 -5.22 1.77 -2.76
CA VAL A 37 -6.05 0.83 -2.00
C VAL A 37 -7.50 1.24 -2.15
N ILE A 38 -8.38 0.27 -2.41
CA ILE A 38 -9.83 0.47 -2.41
C ILE A 38 -10.33 0.27 -0.98
N MET A 39 -11.09 1.23 -0.49
CA MET A 39 -11.81 1.15 0.79
C MET A 39 -13.30 1.01 0.48
N SER A 40 -13.91 -0.10 0.89
CA SER A 40 -15.36 -0.33 0.76
C SER A 40 -15.98 -0.56 2.13
N ASP A 41 -17.14 0.04 2.35
CA ASP A 41 -17.93 -0.19 3.56
C ASP A 41 -18.81 -1.43 3.39
N GLU A 42 -18.69 -2.39 4.31
CA GLU A 42 -19.72 -3.40 4.49
C GLU A 42 -20.81 -2.80 5.38
N PHE A 43 -21.80 -2.17 4.72
CA PHE A 43 -22.95 -1.42 5.25
C PHE A 43 -23.76 -2.07 6.38
N ARG A 44 -23.45 -3.30 6.78
CA ARG A 44 -24.16 -4.04 7.86
C ARG A 44 -23.31 -4.28 9.11
N LYS A 45 -21.99 -4.02 9.09
CA LYS A 45 -21.09 -4.35 10.21
C LYS A 45 -20.21 -3.21 10.71
N GLY A 46 -20.26 -2.03 10.09
CA GLY A 46 -19.33 -0.95 10.39
C GLY A 46 -17.86 -1.35 10.13
N THR A 47 -17.67 -2.32 9.23
CA THR A 47 -16.37 -2.86 8.86
C THR A 47 -15.98 -2.25 7.53
N VAL A 48 -14.78 -1.66 7.50
CA VAL A 48 -14.17 -1.23 6.24
C VAL A 48 -13.27 -2.34 5.72
N VAL A 49 -13.54 -2.79 4.50
CA VAL A 49 -12.70 -3.75 3.78
C VAL A 49 -11.68 -2.98 2.96
N LEU A 50 -10.39 -3.34 3.14
CA LEU A 50 -9.27 -2.81 2.37
C LEU A 50 -8.83 -3.84 1.34
N SER A 51 -8.76 -3.44 0.08
CA SER A 51 -8.22 -4.28 -1.00
C SER A 51 -7.22 -3.52 -1.85
N LYS A 52 -6.17 -4.20 -2.31
CA LYS A 52 -5.19 -3.58 -3.21
C LYS A 52 -5.88 -3.23 -4.53
N PHE A 53 -5.78 -1.97 -4.95
CA PHE A 53 -6.26 -1.58 -6.27
C PHE A 53 -5.38 -2.22 -7.33
N LYS A 54 -5.98 -3.06 -8.17
CA LYS A 54 -5.36 -3.59 -9.38
C LYS A 54 -5.90 -2.77 -10.54
N ARG A 55 -5.03 -2.07 -11.27
CA ARG A 55 -5.39 -1.53 -12.58
C ARG A 55 -5.65 -2.72 -13.49
N GLU A 56 -6.91 -3.03 -13.75
CA GLU A 56 -7.25 -3.74 -14.98
C GLU A 56 -6.70 -2.86 -16.12
N ASP A 57 -5.90 -3.43 -17.02
CA ASP A 57 -5.24 -2.77 -18.17
C ASP A 57 -3.87 -2.10 -18.01
N ILE A 58 -3.00 -2.58 -17.12
CA ILE A 58 -1.56 -2.55 -17.41
C ILE A 58 -1.13 -3.98 -17.71
N LYS A 59 -0.99 -4.29 -19.00
CA LYS A 59 -0.29 -5.48 -19.50
C LYS A 59 0.88 -5.79 -18.57
N ASN A 60 1.08 -7.06 -18.25
CA ASN A 60 2.31 -7.59 -17.67
C ASN A 60 3.53 -7.27 -18.56
N GLY A 61 3.90 -5.99 -18.63
CA GLY A 61 5.24 -5.55 -18.93
C GLY A 61 5.97 -5.70 -17.63
N SER A 62 6.61 -6.85 -17.45
CA SER A 62 7.85 -6.98 -16.71
C SER A 62 8.82 -5.91 -17.22
N GLY A 63 8.61 -4.67 -16.80
CA GLY A 63 9.54 -3.58 -16.91
C GLY A 63 10.68 -3.90 -15.98
N LYS A 64 11.58 -4.74 -16.47
CA LYS A 64 12.94 -4.91 -15.99
C LYS A 64 13.53 -3.51 -15.98
N GLY A 65 13.36 -2.80 -14.86
CA GLY A 65 14.00 -1.52 -14.62
C GLY A 65 15.48 -1.80 -14.55
N ASN A 66 16.14 -1.74 -15.70
CA ASN A 66 17.59 -1.75 -15.79
C ASN A 66 18.07 -0.62 -14.90
N SER A 67 18.60 -0.98 -13.73
CA SER A 67 19.33 -0.06 -12.88
C SER A 67 20.69 0.16 -13.53
N ASP A 68 20.68 0.87 -14.66
CA ASP A 68 21.88 1.41 -15.27
C ASP A 68 22.31 2.62 -14.43
N ARG A 69 22.68 2.33 -13.16
CA ARG A 69 23.40 3.25 -12.29
C ARG A 69 24.76 3.44 -12.95
N LYS A 70 24.85 4.43 -13.84
CA LYS A 70 26.13 5.04 -14.20
C LYS A 70 26.74 5.60 -12.92
N ASN A 71 27.61 4.82 -12.30
CA ASN A 71 28.51 5.25 -11.24
C ASN A 71 29.32 6.41 -11.83
N LYS A 72 29.06 7.65 -11.41
CA LYS A 72 29.88 8.81 -11.79
C LYS A 72 31.27 8.56 -11.20
N GLY A 73 32.17 8.10 -12.06
CA GLY A 73 33.59 8.01 -11.76
C GLY A 73 34.09 9.35 -11.25
N ARG A 74 34.45 9.35 -9.96
CA ARG A 74 35.29 10.33 -9.29
C ARG A 74 36.58 10.44 -10.09
N ARG A 75 36.75 11.54 -10.85
CA ARG A 75 38.05 11.93 -11.39
C ARG A 75 38.60 13.00 -10.47
N THR A 76 39.73 12.63 -9.86
CA THR A 76 40.90 13.44 -9.50
C THR A 76 40.78 14.94 -9.69
#